data_AF-A0A534VT20-F1
#
_entry.id   AF-A0A534VT20-F1
#
_cell.length_a   1.000
_cell.length_b   1.000
_cell.length_c   1.000
_cell.angle_alpha   90.00
_cell.angle_beta   90.00
_cell.angle_gamma   90.00
#
_symmetry.space_group_name_H-M   'P 1'
#
loop_
_entity.id
_entity.type
_entity.pdbx_description
1 polymer ?
#
loop_
_entity_poly.entity_id
_entity_poly.type
_entity_poly.pdbx_seq_one_letter_code
_entity_poly.pdbx_strand_id
1 'polypeptide(L)'
;MNDGHPSSLPRLGAWAAKRMLHHSGLLALARLARSRVRALVLRYHALTDGPSDVLYAAPSICLPVEAFRLQMAFVRRAYTVVPLDELVAAVARGGKLPPRALAITFDDGYADNHRLAFPVLQGLGFPATLYVTTGALDGGPPLWMAAARALVLGAPGRELSVAGLPAIALGPVTDREGAARLLTRALVPLAPADRAERLARAAEAAGVDLER
;
A
#
# COMPACT_ATOMS: atom_id res chain seq x y z
N MET A 1 -50.38 -7.13 3.01
CA MET A 1 -49.52 -7.73 1.97
C MET A 1 -48.10 -7.73 2.50
N ASN A 2 -47.51 -8.91 2.47
CA ASN A 2 -46.26 -9.32 3.07
C ASN A 2 -45.04 -8.86 2.23
N ASP A 3 -43.86 -9.18 2.76
CA ASP A 3 -42.53 -9.25 2.11
C ASP A 3 -41.63 -8.05 2.47
N GLY A 4 -40.51 -8.16 3.19
CA GLY A 4 -39.72 -9.32 3.57
C GLY A 4 -38.26 -8.85 3.71
N HIS A 5 -37.91 -8.26 4.86
CA HIS A 5 -36.52 -7.85 5.12
C HIS A 5 -35.73 -9.07 5.63
N PRO A 6 -34.59 -9.45 5.02
CA PRO A 6 -33.83 -10.61 5.45
C PRO A 6 -33.26 -10.40 6.86
N SER A 7 -33.58 -11.35 7.73
CA SER A 7 -33.16 -11.45 9.11
C SER A 7 -31.62 -11.49 9.23
N SER A 8 -31.07 -10.53 9.97
CA SER A 8 -29.68 -10.56 10.41
C SER A 8 -29.48 -11.72 11.39
N LEU A 9 -28.74 -12.75 11.01
CA LEU A 9 -28.31 -13.82 11.90
C LEU A 9 -27.58 -13.24 13.14
N PRO A 10 -27.82 -13.74 14.36
CA PRO A 10 -27.23 -13.19 15.57
C PRO A 10 -25.71 -13.43 15.60
N ARG A 11 -24.94 -12.33 15.61
CA ARG A 11 -23.45 -12.29 15.63
C ARG A 11 -22.81 -13.13 16.74
N LEU A 12 -23.55 -13.46 17.80
CA LEU A 12 -23.13 -14.31 18.92
C LEU A 12 -22.92 -15.77 18.52
N GLY A 13 -23.78 -16.34 17.67
CA GLY A 13 -23.68 -17.73 17.23
C GLY A 13 -22.45 -17.98 16.37
N ALA A 14 -22.11 -17.02 15.50
CA ALA A 14 -20.91 -17.08 14.67
C ALA A 14 -19.61 -17.02 15.50
N TRP A 15 -19.61 -16.26 16.60
CA TRP A 15 -18.44 -16.16 17.49
C TRP A 15 -18.22 -17.43 18.31
N ALA A 16 -19.29 -17.99 18.88
CA ALA A 16 -19.23 -19.26 19.62
C ALA A 16 -18.79 -20.41 18.71
N ALA A 17 -19.36 -20.50 17.50
CA ALA A 17 -18.98 -21.50 16.49
C ALA A 17 -17.49 -21.36 16.10
N LYS A 18 -17.00 -20.12 15.91
CA LYS A 18 -15.58 -19.87 15.61
C LYS A 18 -14.66 -20.33 16.75
N ARG A 19 -15.01 -20.09 18.01
CA ARG A 19 -14.24 -20.58 19.18
C ARG A 19 -14.23 -22.10 19.26
N MET A 20 -15.39 -22.73 19.06
CA MET A 20 -15.49 -24.20 19.07
C MET A 20 -14.65 -24.83 17.96
N LEU A 21 -14.72 -24.30 16.73
CA LEU A 21 -13.89 -24.77 15.61
C LEU A 21 -12.38 -24.57 15.85
N HIS A 22 -11.99 -23.50 16.55
CA HIS A 22 -10.60 -23.24 16.90
C HIS A 22 -10.09 -24.21 17.97
N HIS A 23 -10.82 -24.39 19.08
CA HIS A 23 -10.40 -25.23 20.20
C HIS A 23 -10.57 -26.73 19.94
N SER A 24 -11.47 -27.13 19.04
CA SER A 24 -11.64 -28.54 18.63
C SER A 24 -10.56 -29.03 17.66
N GLY A 25 -9.71 -28.15 17.13
CA GLY A 25 -8.71 -28.51 16.12
C GLY A 25 -9.30 -28.75 14.72
N LEU A 26 -10.62 -28.72 14.54
CA LEU A 26 -11.29 -28.83 13.23
C LEU A 26 -10.82 -27.74 12.26
N LEU A 27 -10.55 -26.52 12.73
CA LEU A 27 -9.96 -25.47 11.90
C LEU A 27 -8.51 -25.78 11.48
N ALA A 28 -7.73 -26.44 12.33
CA ALA A 28 -6.37 -26.86 12.02
C ALA A 28 -6.37 -28.02 11.00
N LEU A 29 -7.27 -28.99 11.16
CA LEU A 29 -7.47 -30.08 10.21
C LEU A 29 -7.97 -29.56 8.85
N ALA A 30 -8.94 -28.64 8.82
CA ALA A 30 -9.39 -27.99 7.59
C ALA A 30 -8.28 -27.17 6.90
N ARG A 31 -7.34 -26.62 7.68
CA ARG A 31 -6.14 -25.95 7.16
C ARG A 31 -5.12 -26.93 6.59
N LEU A 32 -4.97 -28.11 7.20
CA LEU A 32 -4.08 -29.18 6.72
C LEU A 32 -4.64 -29.87 5.46
N ALA A 33 -5.96 -30.03 5.38
CA ALA A 33 -6.65 -30.60 4.22
C ALA A 33 -6.70 -29.64 3.01
N ARG A 34 -6.43 -28.35 3.19
CA ARG A 34 -6.17 -27.43 2.07
C ARG A 34 -4.76 -27.65 1.54
N SER A 35 -4.60 -28.65 0.69
CA SER A 35 -3.42 -28.81 -0.18
C SER A 35 -3.38 -27.71 -1.23
N ARG A 36 -2.90 -26.52 -0.86
CA ARG A 36 -2.46 -25.51 -1.82
C ARG A 36 -1.25 -24.82 -1.25
N VAL A 37 -0.22 -24.68 -2.07
CA VAL A 37 0.96 -23.87 -1.82
C VAL A 37 0.55 -22.57 -1.10
N ARG A 38 0.91 -22.44 0.18
CA ARG A 38 0.58 -21.26 1.00
C ARG A 38 1.83 -20.41 1.11
N ALA A 39 1.84 -19.31 0.37
CA ALA A 39 2.88 -18.29 0.47
C ALA A 39 2.26 -16.98 0.94
N LEU A 40 3.05 -16.16 1.61
CA LEU A 40 2.72 -14.77 1.90
C LEU A 40 3.57 -13.86 1.00
N VAL A 41 2.96 -12.83 0.43
CA VAL A 41 3.68 -11.77 -0.26
C VAL A 41 3.45 -10.50 0.53
N LEU A 42 4.49 -10.01 1.20
CA LEU A 42 4.45 -8.74 1.92
C LEU A 42 4.73 -7.62 0.94
N ARG A 43 3.89 -6.60 0.94
CA ARG A 43 4.00 -5.44 0.08
C ARG A 43 4.28 -4.19 0.89
N TYR A 44 5.37 -3.52 0.56
CA TYR A 44 5.78 -2.21 1.06
C TYR A 44 5.76 -1.20 -0.09
N HIS A 45 5.82 0.09 0.24
CA HIS A 45 5.96 1.16 -0.75
C HIS A 45 7.11 2.07 -0.33
N ALA A 46 6.85 3.05 0.53
CA ALA A 46 7.83 4.02 1.01
C ALA A 46 8.20 3.76 2.48
N LEU A 47 9.40 4.16 2.86
CA LEU A 47 9.89 4.20 4.23
C LEU A 47 10.28 5.62 4.65
N THR A 48 10.25 5.87 5.97
CA THR A 48 10.73 7.12 6.56
C THR A 48 11.61 6.85 7.79
N ASP A 49 12.62 7.67 7.99
CA ASP A 49 13.44 7.76 9.21
C ASP A 49 13.02 8.96 10.11
N GLY A 50 12.01 9.72 9.69
CA GLY A 50 11.42 10.84 10.43
C GLY A 50 9.90 10.68 10.59
N PRO A 51 9.15 11.79 10.73
CA PRO A 51 7.68 11.74 10.69
C PRO A 51 7.17 11.02 9.43
N SER A 52 5.99 10.41 9.51
CA SER A 52 5.31 9.74 8.38
C SER A 52 4.89 10.69 7.25
N ASP A 53 5.10 11.99 7.43
CA ASP A 53 4.65 13.05 6.53
C ASP A 53 5.73 13.38 5.50
N VAL A 54 6.08 12.41 4.66
CA VAL A 54 6.87 12.65 3.44
C VAL A 54 5.94 13.19 2.35
N LEU A 55 6.36 14.13 1.51
CA LEU A 55 5.47 14.75 0.50
C LEU A 55 5.01 13.77 -0.59
N TYR A 56 5.91 12.87 -0.99
CA TYR A 56 5.72 11.98 -2.14
C TYR A 56 4.88 10.72 -1.85
N ALA A 57 4.64 10.38 -0.58
CA ALA A 57 3.88 9.18 -0.21
C ALA A 57 2.87 9.47 0.89
N ALA A 58 1.68 8.90 0.78
CA ALA A 58 0.66 9.02 1.81
C ALA A 58 1.06 8.26 3.09
N PRO A 59 0.67 8.72 4.29
CA PRO A 59 0.99 8.04 5.56
C PRO A 59 0.53 6.58 5.61
N SER A 60 -0.51 6.22 4.85
CA SER A 60 -1.01 4.84 4.76
C SER A 60 -0.07 3.88 4.02
N ILE A 61 0.89 4.39 3.26
CA ILE A 61 1.87 3.61 2.48
C ILE A 61 3.32 3.99 2.80
N CYS A 62 3.53 4.87 3.79
CA CYS A 62 4.85 5.25 4.28
C CYS A 62 5.07 4.66 5.68
N LEU A 63 6.05 3.77 5.82
CA LEU A 63 6.32 3.04 7.06
C LEU A 63 7.59 3.57 7.75
N PRO A 64 7.56 3.89 9.05
CA PRO A 64 8.78 4.18 9.79
C PRO A 64 9.77 3.00 9.74
N VAL A 65 11.05 3.28 9.47
CA VAL A 65 12.09 2.25 9.32
C VAL A 65 12.24 1.38 10.56
N GLU A 66 12.02 1.94 11.75
CA GLU A 66 12.05 1.16 12.99
C GLU A 66 10.89 0.16 13.09
N ALA A 67 9.70 0.53 12.59
CA ALA A 67 8.60 -0.42 12.46
C ALA A 67 8.92 -1.52 11.43
N PHE A 68 9.58 -1.16 10.32
CA PHE A 68 10.08 -2.13 9.34
C PHE A 68 11.09 -3.11 9.97
N ARG A 69 12.06 -2.63 10.76
CA ARG A 69 13.03 -3.48 11.49
C ARG A 69 12.33 -4.48 12.42
N LEU A 70 11.33 -4.03 13.17
CA LEU A 70 10.53 -4.89 14.05
C LEU A 70 9.78 -5.96 13.26
N GLN A 71 9.19 -5.60 12.12
CA GLN A 71 8.53 -6.55 11.23
C GLN A 71 9.53 -7.57 10.66
N MET A 72 10.72 -7.14 10.23
CA MET A 72 11.75 -8.04 9.69
C MET A 72 12.32 -8.98 10.76
N ALA A 73 12.47 -8.51 12.01
CA ALA A 73 12.85 -9.35 13.14
C ALA A 73 11.79 -10.45 13.41
N PHE A 74 10.51 -10.11 13.31
CA PHE A 74 9.44 -11.09 13.39
C PHE A 74 9.46 -12.08 12.21
N VAL A 75 9.64 -11.58 10.98
CA VAL A 75 9.75 -12.40 9.77
C VAL A 75 10.87 -13.43 9.90
N ARG A 76 12.06 -13.04 10.38
CA ARG A 76 13.20 -13.94 10.62
C ARG A 76 12.87 -15.12 11.54
N ARG A 77 12.01 -14.88 12.53
CA ARG A 77 11.63 -15.91 13.51
C ARG A 77 10.51 -16.81 13.00
N ALA A 78 9.62 -16.30 12.16
CA ALA A 78 8.36 -16.96 11.83
C ALA A 78 8.26 -17.51 10.40
N TYR A 79 9.06 -17.02 9.45
CA TYR A 79 8.90 -17.32 8.03
C TYR A 79 10.22 -17.76 7.38
N THR A 80 10.08 -18.47 6.25
CA THR A 80 11.19 -18.74 5.34
C THR A 80 11.10 -17.73 4.20
N VAL A 81 12.00 -16.75 4.18
CA VAL A 81 12.01 -15.73 3.11
C VAL A 81 12.58 -16.35 1.85
N VAL A 82 11.87 -16.21 0.73
CA VAL A 82 12.25 -16.75 -0.59
C VAL A 82 12.18 -15.65 -1.65
N PRO A 83 13.01 -15.73 -2.71
CA PRO A 83 12.84 -14.89 -3.89
C PRO A 83 11.43 -15.02 -4.48
N LEU A 84 10.85 -13.91 -4.96
CA LEU A 84 9.48 -13.90 -5.47
C LEU A 84 9.32 -14.74 -6.75
N ASP A 85 10.32 -14.73 -7.62
CA ASP A 85 10.37 -15.52 -8.85
C ASP A 85 10.38 -17.03 -8.56
N GLU A 86 11.16 -17.48 -7.58
CA GLU A 86 11.13 -18.87 -7.11
C GLU A 86 9.77 -19.24 -6.55
N LEU A 87 9.17 -18.34 -5.75
CA LEU A 87 7.84 -18.53 -5.18
C LEU A 87 6.80 -18.70 -6.29
N VAL A 88 6.76 -17.78 -7.26
CA VAL A 88 5.82 -17.82 -8.40
C VAL A 88 6.03 -19.08 -9.24
N ALA A 89 7.28 -19.43 -9.54
CA ALA A 89 7.59 -20.63 -10.33
C ALA A 89 7.19 -21.92 -9.61
N ALA A 90 7.34 -22.00 -8.29
CA ALA A 90 6.89 -23.13 -7.50
C ALA A 90 5.35 -23.23 -7.50
N VAL A 91 4.63 -22.11 -7.35
CA VAL A 91 3.17 -22.08 -7.42
C VAL A 91 2.68 -22.53 -8.81
N ALA A 92 3.25 -21.98 -9.88
CA ALA A 92 2.84 -22.26 -11.25
C ALA A 92 3.03 -23.74 -11.63
N ARG A 93 4.11 -24.37 -11.16
CA ARG A 93 4.42 -25.79 -11.44
C ARG A 93 3.74 -26.77 -10.50
N GLY A 94 2.91 -26.30 -9.55
CA GLY A 94 2.36 -27.15 -8.48
C GLY A 94 3.44 -27.75 -7.56
N GLY A 95 4.61 -27.11 -7.51
CA GLY A 95 5.75 -27.51 -6.70
C GLY A 95 5.53 -27.27 -5.20
N LYS A 96 6.47 -27.74 -4.38
CA LYS A 96 6.45 -27.50 -2.93
C LYS A 96 7.19 -26.20 -2.61
N LEU A 97 6.63 -25.40 -1.70
CA LEU A 97 7.33 -24.29 -1.06
C LEU A 97 7.85 -24.71 0.31
N PRO A 98 8.90 -24.05 0.83
CA PRO A 98 9.29 -24.25 2.22
C PRO A 98 8.13 -23.88 3.16
N PRO A 99 8.08 -24.48 4.36
CA PRO A 99 7.09 -24.11 5.36
C PRO A 99 7.13 -22.61 5.64
N ARG A 100 5.94 -21.98 5.63
CA ARG A 100 5.78 -20.54 5.89
C ARG A 100 6.62 -19.68 4.93
N ALA A 101 6.60 -20.01 3.64
CA ALA A 101 7.25 -19.22 2.60
C ALA A 101 6.71 -17.79 2.55
N LEU A 102 7.61 -16.82 2.43
CA LEU A 102 7.30 -15.40 2.37
C LEU A 102 8.19 -14.70 1.33
N ALA A 103 7.60 -13.89 0.45
CA ALA A 103 8.34 -12.95 -0.39
C ALA A 103 8.11 -11.52 0.09
N ILE A 104 9.13 -10.69 -0.03
CA ILE A 104 9.10 -9.27 0.33
C ILE A 104 9.12 -8.47 -0.98
N THR A 105 8.14 -7.58 -1.17
CA THR A 105 8.05 -6.74 -2.35
C THR A 105 7.92 -5.27 -1.97
N PHE A 106 8.44 -4.42 -2.84
CA PHE A 106 8.31 -2.97 -2.77
C PHE A 106 7.73 -2.47 -4.09
N ASP A 107 6.64 -1.73 -4.00
CA ASP A 107 6.03 -1.09 -5.15
C ASP A 107 6.61 0.33 -5.32
N ASP A 108 6.35 0.93 -6.49
CA ASP A 108 6.70 2.29 -6.90
C ASP A 108 8.19 2.59 -7.13
N GLY A 109 9.09 1.99 -6.35
CA GLY A 109 10.55 2.16 -6.50
C GLY A 109 11.13 3.40 -5.81
N TYR A 110 10.56 3.83 -4.67
CA TYR A 110 11.09 4.97 -3.90
C TYR A 110 12.55 4.79 -3.49
N ALA A 111 13.31 5.89 -3.49
CA ALA A 111 14.73 5.90 -3.13
C ALA A 111 14.98 5.44 -1.68
N ASP A 112 14.00 5.62 -0.80
CA ASP A 112 14.06 5.15 0.58
C ASP A 112 14.10 3.61 0.71
N ASN A 113 13.65 2.86 -0.31
CA ASN A 113 13.80 1.40 -0.34
C ASN A 113 15.28 1.00 -0.36
N HIS A 114 16.11 1.73 -1.10
CA HIS A 114 17.55 1.54 -1.09
C HIS A 114 18.20 2.15 0.16
N ARG A 115 17.79 3.36 0.56
CA ARG A 115 18.43 4.07 1.68
C ARG A 115 18.15 3.43 3.05
N LEU A 116 16.93 2.94 3.26
CA LEU A 116 16.42 2.51 4.57
C LEU A 116 16.14 1.00 4.62
N ALA A 117 15.46 0.43 3.62
CA ALA A 117 15.08 -0.99 3.66
C ALA A 117 16.24 -1.92 3.31
N PHE A 118 17.01 -1.62 2.27
CA PHE A 118 18.09 -2.48 1.78
C PHE A 118 19.14 -2.83 2.84
N PRO A 119 19.67 -1.90 3.67
CA PRO A 119 20.63 -2.26 4.72
C PRO A 119 20.06 -3.25 5.75
N VAL A 120 18.77 -3.15 6.07
CA VAL A 120 18.08 -4.08 6.99
C VAL A 120 17.97 -5.46 6.36
N LEU A 121 17.52 -5.55 5.12
CA LEU A 121 17.34 -6.80 4.39
C LEU A 121 18.67 -7.50 4.15
N GLN A 122 19.69 -6.74 3.73
CA GLN A 122 21.05 -7.23 3.52
C GLN A 122 21.64 -7.82 4.80
N GLY A 123 21.50 -7.14 5.94
CA GLY A 123 21.96 -7.66 7.24
C GLY A 123 21.26 -8.96 7.68
N LEU A 124 20.07 -9.25 7.12
CA LEU A 124 19.31 -10.46 7.40
C LEU A 124 19.48 -11.55 6.33
N GLY A 125 20.11 -11.24 5.20
CA GLY A 125 20.18 -12.13 4.03
C GLY A 125 18.82 -12.35 3.37
N PHE A 126 17.90 -11.38 3.47
CA PHE A 126 16.55 -11.50 2.92
C PHE A 126 16.50 -11.01 1.47
N PRO A 127 16.08 -11.85 0.50
CA PRO A 127 15.76 -11.38 -0.83
C PRO A 127 14.51 -10.50 -0.82
N ALA A 128 14.45 -9.54 -1.73
CA ALA A 128 13.28 -8.72 -1.97
C ALA A 128 13.17 -8.35 -3.45
N THR A 129 11.96 -8.03 -3.89
CA THR A 129 11.65 -7.60 -5.26
C THR A 129 11.20 -6.15 -5.27
N LEU A 130 11.76 -5.33 -6.16
CA LEU A 130 11.36 -3.94 -6.36
C LEU A 130 10.65 -3.80 -7.70
N TYR A 131 9.43 -3.27 -7.69
CA TYR A 131 8.69 -2.86 -8.89
C TYR A 131 8.92 -1.38 -9.14
N VAL A 132 9.85 -1.09 -10.03
CA VAL A 132 10.28 0.29 -10.31
C VAL A 132 9.37 0.93 -11.36
N THR A 133 8.86 2.12 -11.05
CA THR A 133 8.13 2.93 -12.03
C THR A 133 9.12 3.67 -12.93
N THR A 134 9.53 3.05 -14.03
CA THR A 134 10.58 3.58 -14.91
C THR A 134 10.27 4.94 -15.53
N GLY A 135 8.99 5.29 -15.70
CA GLY A 135 8.58 6.61 -16.21
C GLY A 135 8.86 7.78 -15.27
N ALA A 136 9.19 7.52 -14.00
CA ALA A 136 9.57 8.53 -13.01
C ALA A 136 11.09 8.62 -12.81
N LEU A 137 11.88 7.88 -13.58
CA LEU A 137 13.35 7.95 -13.55
C LEU A 137 13.84 9.10 -14.44
N ASP A 138 15.10 9.50 -14.24
CA ASP A 138 15.84 10.43 -15.11
C ASP A 138 15.12 11.77 -15.40
N GLY A 139 14.49 12.33 -14.37
CA GLY A 139 13.74 13.60 -14.48
C GLY A 139 12.31 13.43 -15.02
N GLY A 140 11.81 12.20 -15.12
CA GLY A 140 10.41 11.93 -15.39
C GLY A 140 9.48 12.48 -14.30
N PRO A 141 8.20 12.71 -14.61
CA PRO A 141 7.26 13.28 -13.66
C PRO A 141 7.06 12.35 -12.46
N PRO A 142 6.74 12.91 -11.28
CA PRO A 142 6.38 12.08 -10.13
C PRO A 142 5.12 11.25 -10.43
N LEU A 143 4.94 10.18 -9.67
CA LEU A 143 3.69 9.43 -9.70
C LEU A 143 2.51 10.37 -9.48
N TRP A 144 1.45 10.25 -10.28
CA TRP A 144 0.34 11.21 -10.23
C TRP A 144 -0.36 11.28 -8.86
N MET A 145 -0.24 10.24 -8.02
CA MET A 145 -0.67 10.23 -6.62
C MET A 145 0.17 11.17 -5.77
N ALA A 146 1.48 11.07 -5.92
CA ALA A 146 2.44 11.94 -5.25
C ALA A 146 2.20 13.39 -5.69
N ALA A 147 1.97 13.61 -6.98
CA ALA A 147 1.67 14.93 -7.54
C ALA A 147 0.33 15.49 -7.01
N ALA A 148 -0.73 14.69 -6.98
CA ALA A 148 -2.02 15.08 -6.41
C ALA A 148 -1.91 15.43 -4.92
N ARG A 149 -1.12 14.64 -4.18
CA ARG A 149 -0.89 14.87 -2.76
C ARG A 149 -0.06 16.14 -2.54
N ALA A 150 1.03 16.32 -3.27
CA ALA A 150 1.87 17.51 -3.23
C ALA A 150 1.07 18.76 -3.57
N LEU A 151 0.22 18.71 -4.60
CA LEU A 151 -0.70 19.79 -4.94
C LEU A 151 -1.58 20.19 -3.76
N VAL A 152 -2.25 19.23 -3.13
CA VAL A 152 -3.14 19.52 -1.99
C VAL A 152 -2.36 20.05 -0.79
N LEU A 153 -1.19 19.50 -0.48
CA LEU A 153 -0.39 19.95 0.66
C LEU A 153 0.24 21.33 0.42
N GLY A 154 0.65 21.63 -0.81
CA GLY A 154 1.30 22.88 -1.20
C GLY A 154 0.33 24.02 -1.55
N ALA A 155 -0.92 23.73 -1.93
CA ALA A 155 -1.86 24.74 -2.40
C ALA A 155 -2.17 25.80 -1.32
N PRO A 156 -2.05 27.10 -1.61
CA PRO A 156 -2.43 28.14 -0.66
C PRO A 156 -3.95 28.20 -0.48
N GLY A 157 -4.39 28.78 0.64
CA GLY A 157 -5.81 29.04 0.89
C GLY A 157 -6.61 27.86 1.46
N ARG A 158 -7.94 27.94 1.28
CA ARG A 158 -8.94 27.06 1.91
C ARG A 158 -9.71 26.19 0.92
N GLU A 159 -9.38 26.28 -0.36
CA GLU A 159 -10.07 25.56 -1.42
C GLU A 159 -9.11 25.31 -2.59
N LEU A 160 -9.23 24.14 -3.21
CA LEU A 160 -8.50 23.77 -4.43
C LEU A 160 -9.50 23.56 -5.56
N SER A 161 -9.27 24.26 -6.67
CA SER A 161 -10.03 24.08 -7.90
C SER A 161 -9.23 23.20 -8.87
N VAL A 162 -9.87 22.13 -9.34
CA VAL A 162 -9.31 21.24 -10.36
C VAL A 162 -10.34 21.11 -11.48
N ALA A 163 -9.92 21.37 -12.72
CA ALA A 163 -10.83 21.41 -13.86
C ALA A 163 -11.69 20.13 -13.93
N GLY A 164 -13.00 20.31 -14.10
CA GLY A 164 -13.97 19.23 -14.21
C GLY A 164 -14.22 18.42 -12.93
N LEU A 165 -13.76 18.90 -11.76
CA LEU A 165 -14.09 18.35 -10.45
C LEU A 165 -14.80 19.42 -9.59
N PRO A 166 -15.64 19.02 -8.61
CA PRO A 166 -16.11 19.94 -7.59
C PRO A 166 -14.93 20.52 -6.81
N ALA A 167 -15.10 21.76 -6.35
CA ALA A 167 -14.16 22.41 -5.45
C ALA A 167 -13.85 21.54 -4.22
N ILE A 168 -12.55 21.42 -3.90
CA ILE A 168 -12.08 20.62 -2.78
C ILE A 168 -11.71 21.55 -1.64
N ALA A 169 -12.45 21.48 -0.52
CA ALA A 169 -12.13 22.24 0.67
C ALA A 169 -10.77 21.80 1.25
N LEU A 170 -9.89 22.78 1.48
CA LEU A 170 -8.60 22.61 2.12
C LEU A 170 -8.69 23.07 3.58
N GLY A 171 -8.48 22.14 4.50
CA GLY A 171 -8.24 22.46 5.91
C GLY A 171 -6.84 23.02 6.15
N PRO A 172 -6.46 23.23 7.44
CA PRO A 172 -5.05 23.42 7.82
C PRO A 172 -4.20 22.29 7.24
N VAL A 173 -2.94 22.55 6.88
CA VAL A 173 -2.06 21.58 6.22
C VAL A 173 -2.00 20.24 6.95
N THR A 174 -2.04 20.25 8.29
CA THR A 174 -2.08 19.06 9.16
C THR A 174 -3.28 18.15 8.93
N ASP A 175 -4.37 18.65 8.35
CA ASP A 175 -5.62 17.93 8.12
C ASP A 175 -5.90 17.67 6.62
N ARG A 176 -4.97 18.07 5.74
CA ARG A 176 -5.18 18.03 4.28
C ARG A 176 -5.07 16.65 3.65
N GLU A 177 -4.66 15.63 4.40
CA GLU A 177 -4.61 14.25 3.91
C GLU A 177 -6.01 13.74 3.48
N GLY A 178 -7.08 14.24 4.11
CA GLY A 178 -8.45 13.97 3.67
C GLY A 178 -8.74 14.50 2.26
N ALA A 179 -8.33 15.73 1.99
CA ALA A 179 -8.48 16.38 0.68
C ALA A 179 -7.62 15.69 -0.39
N ALA A 180 -6.39 15.27 -0.05
CA ALA A 180 -5.51 14.53 -0.95
C ALA A 180 -6.17 13.21 -1.40
N ARG A 181 -6.73 12.44 -0.44
CA ARG A 181 -7.47 11.21 -0.75
C ARG A 181 -8.70 11.46 -1.63
N LEU A 182 -9.44 12.55 -1.39
CA LEU A 182 -10.59 12.91 -2.21
C LEU A 182 -10.17 13.25 -3.65
N LEU A 183 -9.15 14.08 -3.82
CA LEU A 183 -8.60 14.40 -5.13
C LEU A 183 -8.11 13.14 -5.85
N THR A 184 -7.31 12.30 -5.19
CA THR A 184 -6.82 11.05 -5.77
C THR A 184 -7.97 10.19 -6.28
N ARG A 185 -9.01 9.98 -5.45
CA ARG A 185 -10.19 9.17 -5.84
C ARG A 185 -10.95 9.78 -7.02
N ALA A 186 -11.07 11.10 -7.07
CA ALA A 186 -11.73 11.79 -8.17
C ALA A 186 -10.98 11.67 -9.50
N LEU A 187 -9.64 11.51 -9.46
CA LEU A 187 -8.80 11.35 -10.64
C LEU A 187 -8.70 9.89 -11.12
N VAL A 188 -8.96 8.89 -10.27
CA VAL A 188 -8.90 7.45 -10.63
C VAL A 188 -9.66 7.09 -11.92
N PRO A 189 -10.87 7.60 -12.20
CA PRO A 189 -11.61 7.23 -13.41
C PRO A 189 -11.04 7.81 -14.70
N LEU A 190 -10.18 8.83 -14.62
CA LEU A 190 -9.70 9.58 -15.78
C LEU A 190 -8.56 8.87 -16.50
N ALA A 191 -8.37 9.16 -17.78
CA ALA A 191 -7.21 8.68 -18.53
C ALA A 191 -5.91 9.31 -18.00
N PRO A 192 -4.75 8.65 -18.16
CA PRO A 192 -3.47 9.18 -17.68
C PRO A 192 -3.15 10.61 -18.17
N ALA A 193 -3.44 10.91 -19.44
CA ALA A 193 -3.22 12.24 -20.02
C ALA A 193 -4.10 13.31 -19.34
N ASP A 194 -5.38 13.00 -19.11
CA ASP A 194 -6.31 13.92 -18.44
C ASP A 194 -5.89 14.19 -17.00
N ARG A 195 -5.38 13.18 -16.29
CA ARG A 195 -4.86 13.36 -14.92
C ARG A 195 -3.66 14.30 -14.92
N ALA A 196 -2.70 14.06 -15.82
CA ALA A 196 -1.50 14.87 -15.93
C ALA A 196 -1.83 16.33 -16.26
N GLU A 197 -2.70 16.56 -17.26
CA GLU A 197 -3.12 17.90 -17.64
C GLU A 197 -3.83 18.64 -16.50
N ARG A 198 -4.77 17.98 -15.83
CA ARG A 198 -5.52 18.61 -14.73
C ARG A 198 -4.64 18.94 -13.54
N LEU A 199 -3.71 18.05 -13.19
CA LEU A 199 -2.76 18.28 -12.10
C LEU A 199 -1.80 19.42 -12.44
N ALA A 200 -1.27 19.47 -13.66
CA ALA A 200 -0.38 20.54 -14.11
C ALA A 200 -1.09 21.91 -14.08
N ARG A 201 -2.30 22.02 -14.65
CA ARG A 201 -3.08 23.27 -14.64
C ARG A 201 -3.43 23.73 -13.23
N ALA A 202 -3.83 22.80 -12.36
CA ALA A 202 -4.17 23.12 -10.98
C ALA A 202 -2.94 23.55 -10.17
N ALA A 203 -1.78 22.93 -10.41
CA ALA A 203 -0.52 23.31 -9.80
C ALA A 203 -0.06 24.70 -10.23
N GLU A 204 -0.13 25.02 -11.52
CA GLU A 204 0.15 26.35 -12.06
C GLU A 204 -0.76 27.41 -11.42
N ALA A 205 -2.08 27.16 -11.39
CA ALA A 205 -3.05 28.08 -10.79
C ALA A 205 -2.86 28.28 -9.28
N ALA A 206 -2.37 27.25 -8.57
CA ALA A 206 -2.09 27.28 -7.14
C ALA A 206 -0.67 27.78 -6.81
N GLY A 207 0.21 27.98 -7.80
CA GLY A 207 1.61 28.31 -7.59
C GLY A 207 2.42 27.20 -6.90
N VAL A 208 2.04 25.94 -7.12
CA VAL A 208 2.72 24.77 -6.54
C VAL A 208 3.66 24.16 -7.59
N ASP A 209 4.93 24.00 -7.22
CA ASP A 209 5.91 23.27 -8.03
C ASP A 209 5.79 21.77 -7.73
N LEU A 210 5.42 20.97 -8.74
CA LEU A 210 5.28 19.51 -8.62
C LEU A 210 6.56 18.76 -8.97
N GLU A 211 7.60 19.45 -9.44
CA GLU A 211 8.87 18.84 -9.84
C GLU A 211 9.93 18.88 -8.73
N ARG A 212 9.59 19.43 -7.55
CA ARG A 212 10.45 19.53 -6.35
C ARG A 212 10.09 18.58 -5.23
#